data_AF-A0A1V5D5H2-F1
#
_entry.id   AF-A0A1V5D5H2-F1
#
_cell.length_a   1.000
_cell.length_b   1.000
_cell.length_c   1.000
_cell.angle_alpha   90.00
_cell.angle_beta   90.00
_cell.angle_gamma   90.00
#
_symmetry.space_group_name_H-M   'P 1'
#
loop_
_entity.id
_entity.type
_entity.pdbx_description
1 polymer ?
#
loop_
_entity_poly.entity_id
_entity_poly.type
_entity_poly.pdbx_seq_one_letter_code
_entity_poly.pdbx_strand_id
1 'polypeptide(L)'
;MAGRKPSNTKLKKVCEICGITARMVQYHEQHGTFPKREHGEDYNIEKCVKAYIELLKRDKGTTKSKIDEEIKQVELDRRKFQLQREKGEWILRAEVVDELVKRIYAIKRDQMMIERRFTKWPEAKEILKKAHRAMWRAYSRKTGVFKDGK
;
A
#
# COMPACT_ATOMS: atom_id res chain seq x y z
N MET A 1 -42.82 14.04 22.59
CA MET A 1 -42.20 12.70 22.68
C MET A 1 -40.70 12.85 22.49
N ALA A 2 -39.92 12.74 23.56
CA ALA A 2 -38.47 12.93 23.51
C ALA A 2 -37.79 11.66 22.96
N GLY A 3 -37.21 11.76 21.76
CA GLY A 3 -36.40 10.70 21.19
C GLY A 3 -35.19 10.43 22.08
N ARG A 4 -35.02 9.17 22.51
CA ARG A 4 -33.82 8.72 23.24
C ARG A 4 -32.59 9.00 22.37
N LYS A 5 -31.65 9.80 22.88
CA LYS A 5 -30.32 9.92 22.27
C LYS A 5 -29.64 8.53 22.36
N PRO A 6 -29.08 8.01 21.26
CA PRO A 6 -28.45 6.69 21.25
C PRO A 6 -27.32 6.62 22.27
N SER A 7 -27.15 5.47 22.91
CA SER A 7 -26.12 5.27 23.92
C SER A 7 -24.74 5.31 23.25
N ASN A 8 -23.94 6.30 23.66
CA ASN A 8 -22.59 6.54 23.12
C ASN A 8 -21.65 5.33 23.33
N THR A 9 -22.05 4.37 24.16
CA THR A 9 -21.28 3.20 24.59
C THR A 9 -21.11 2.16 23.48
N LYS A 10 -22.14 1.88 22.67
CA LYS A 10 -22.04 0.86 21.60
C LYS A 10 -21.25 1.37 20.39
N LEU A 11 -21.39 2.66 20.04
CA LEU A 11 -20.55 3.29 19.02
C LEU A 11 -19.06 3.23 19.40
N LYS A 12 -18.73 3.55 20.66
CA LYS A 12 -17.35 3.43 21.16
C LYS A 12 -16.82 2.00 21.05
N LYS A 13 -17.61 0.99 21.42
CA LYS A 13 -17.22 -0.43 21.26
C LYS A 13 -16.98 -0.82 19.80
N VAL A 14 -17.80 -0.36 18.85
CA VAL A 14 -17.55 -0.60 17.43
C VAL A 14 -16.24 0.06 16.97
N CYS A 15 -15.98 1.29 17.42
CA CYS A 15 -14.73 2.00 17.11
C CYS A 15 -13.50 1.24 17.64
N GLU A 16 -13.57 0.78 18.89
CA GLU A 16 -12.50 0.02 19.55
C GLU A 16 -12.24 -1.33 18.85
N ILE A 17 -13.28 -2.12 18.58
CA ILE A 17 -13.14 -3.45 17.97
C ILE A 17 -12.63 -3.35 16.53
N CYS A 18 -13.18 -2.43 15.75
CA CYS A 18 -12.79 -2.25 14.35
C CYS A 18 -11.51 -1.42 14.20
N GLY A 19 -11.01 -0.79 15.27
CA GLY A 19 -9.82 0.08 15.23
C GLY A 19 -10.00 1.35 14.38
N ILE A 20 -11.24 1.83 14.21
CA ILE A 20 -11.59 2.97 13.35
C ILE A 20 -12.25 4.08 14.16
N THR A 21 -12.18 5.31 13.65
CA THR A 21 -12.79 6.47 14.32
C THR A 21 -14.31 6.49 14.16
N ALA A 22 -15.01 7.17 15.07
CA ALA A 22 -16.47 7.34 14.98
C ALA A 22 -16.91 8.00 13.66
N ARG A 23 -16.09 8.90 13.11
CA ARG A 23 -16.31 9.51 11.79
C ARG A 23 -16.27 8.48 10.67
N MET A 24 -15.36 7.51 10.76
CA MET A 24 -15.26 6.43 9.78
C MET A 24 -16.43 5.45 9.87
N VAL A 25 -16.91 5.17 11.10
CA VAL A 25 -18.13 4.38 11.33
C VAL A 25 -19.33 5.05 10.64
N GLN A 26 -19.49 6.36 10.80
CA GLN A 26 -20.55 7.13 10.15
C GLN A 26 -20.41 7.18 8.62
N TYR A 27 -19.18 7.29 8.11
CA TYR A 27 -18.91 7.21 6.67
C TYR A 27 -19.38 5.85 6.10
N HIS A 28 -19.03 4.74 6.77
CA HIS A 28 -19.48 3.41 6.34
C HIS A 28 -21.00 3.22 6.49
N GLU A 29 -21.65 3.88 7.45
CA GLU A 29 -23.12 3.91 7.59
C GLU A 29 -23.78 4.67 6.41
N GLN A 30 -23.23 5.81 6.00
CA GLN A 30 -23.73 6.60 4.87
C GLN A 30 -23.57 5.89 3.53
N HIS A 31 -22.45 5.19 3.34
CA HIS A 31 -22.15 4.41 2.13
C HIS A 31 -22.74 2.99 2.16
N GLY A 32 -23.64 2.69 3.11
CA GLY A 32 -24.40 1.44 3.15
C GLY A 32 -23.58 0.19 3.47
N THR A 33 -22.35 0.36 3.95
CA THR A 33 -21.53 -0.78 4.40
C THR A 33 -21.92 -1.21 5.81
N PHE A 34 -22.15 -0.24 6.70
CA PHE A 34 -22.67 -0.54 8.03
C PHE A 34 -24.20 -0.42 8.01
N PRO A 35 -24.91 -1.28 8.75
CA PRO A 35 -26.35 -1.18 8.86
C PRO A 35 -26.71 0.19 9.45
N LYS A 36 -27.65 0.88 8.80
CA LYS A 36 -28.20 2.14 9.33
C LYS A 36 -28.90 1.87 10.65
N ARG A 37 -28.78 2.80 11.58
CA ARG A 37 -29.57 2.78 12.81
C ARG A 37 -31.05 2.95 12.47
N GLU A 38 -31.88 1.98 12.82
CA GLU A 38 -33.34 2.13 12.78
C GLU A 38 -33.79 3.04 13.95
N HIS A 39 -34.97 3.65 13.83
CA HIS A 39 -35.48 4.74 14.68
C HIS A 39 -35.09 4.66 16.18
N GLY A 40 -33.99 5.32 16.55
CA GLY A 40 -33.53 5.43 17.94
C GLY A 40 -32.74 4.23 18.48
N GLU A 41 -32.42 3.25 17.64
CA GLU A 41 -31.64 2.07 18.02
C GLU A 41 -30.13 2.30 17.94
N ASP A 42 -29.41 1.65 18.86
CA ASP A 42 -27.96 1.66 18.88
C ASP A 42 -27.35 0.72 17.83
N TYR A 43 -26.08 0.91 17.47
CA TYR A 43 -25.36 0.02 16.57
C TYR A 43 -25.40 -1.44 17.00
N ASN A 44 -25.76 -2.33 16.06
CA ASN A 44 -25.54 -3.77 16.21
C ASN A 44 -24.05 -4.07 15.95
N ILE A 45 -23.31 -4.31 17.03
CA ILE A 45 -21.85 -4.49 17.01
C ILE A 45 -21.46 -5.66 16.09
N GLU A 46 -22.10 -6.81 16.22
CA GLU A 46 -21.75 -8.00 15.44
C GLU A 46 -21.93 -7.80 13.93
N LYS A 47 -23.04 -7.18 13.52
CA LYS A 47 -23.29 -6.89 12.10
C LYS A 47 -22.25 -5.90 11.55
N CYS A 48 -21.89 -4.85 12.31
CA CYS A 48 -20.89 -3.88 11.90
C CYS A 48 -19.50 -4.50 11.77
N VAL A 49 -19.10 -5.34 12.74
CA VAL A 49 -17.81 -6.03 12.74
C VAL A 49 -17.71 -7.02 11.57
N LYS A 50 -18.77 -7.82 11.32
CA LYS A 50 -18.82 -8.73 10.16
C LYS A 50 -18.69 -7.98 8.84
N ALA A 51 -19.46 -6.90 8.65
CA ALA A 51 -19.39 -6.08 7.45
C ALA A 51 -17.99 -5.45 7.25
N TYR A 52 -17.35 -5.01 8.34
CA TYR A 52 -16.00 -4.44 8.29
C TYR A 52 -14.95 -5.49 7.89
N ILE A 53 -15.04 -6.69 8.44
CA ILE A 53 -14.15 -7.81 8.07
C ILE A 53 -14.32 -8.17 6.58
N GLU A 54 -15.54 -8.16 6.05
CA GLU A 54 -15.78 -8.43 4.62
C GLU A 54 -15.19 -7.34 3.72
N LEU A 55 -15.29 -6.06 4.09
CA LEU A 55 -14.59 -4.98 3.39
C LEU A 55 -13.08 -5.21 3.34
N LEU A 56 -12.47 -5.49 4.49
CA LEU A 56 -11.03 -5.73 4.57
C LEU A 56 -10.59 -6.92 3.72
N LYS A 57 -11.43 -7.96 3.59
CA LYS A 57 -11.18 -9.09 2.70
C LYS A 57 -11.28 -8.70 1.23
N ARG A 58 -12.26 -7.88 0.84
CA ARG A 58 -12.40 -7.37 -0.53
C ARG A 58 -11.19 -6.53 -0.93
N ASP A 59 -10.79 -5.57 -0.10
CA ASP A 59 -9.65 -4.69 -0.38
C ASP A 59 -8.33 -5.46 -0.51
N LYS A 60 -8.12 -6.50 0.31
CA LYS A 60 -6.97 -7.41 0.16
C LYS A 60 -7.00 -8.20 -1.16
N GLY A 61 -8.18 -8.62 -1.61
CA GLY A 61 -8.38 -9.29 -2.90
C GLY A 61 -8.07 -8.36 -4.09
N THR A 62 -8.54 -7.12 -4.05
CA THR A 62 -8.29 -6.13 -5.11
C THR A 62 -6.82 -5.72 -5.18
N THR A 63 -6.16 -5.59 -4.02
CA THR A 63 -4.74 -5.23 -3.95
C THR A 63 -3.85 -6.35 -4.50
N LYS A 64 -4.17 -7.62 -4.17
CA LYS A 64 -3.45 -8.77 -4.71
C LYS A 64 -3.58 -8.88 -6.24
N SER A 65 -4.79 -8.68 -6.76
CA SER A 65 -5.07 -8.71 -8.21
C SER A 65 -4.23 -7.67 -8.98
N LYS A 66 -4.08 -6.45 -8.46
CA LYS A 66 -3.29 -5.40 -9.10
C LYS A 66 -1.79 -5.72 -9.13
N ILE A 67 -1.26 -6.29 -8.04
CA ILE A 67 0.15 -6.71 -7.98
C ILE A 67 0.40 -7.84 -8.98
N ASP A 68 -0.51 -8.80 -9.08
CA ASP A 68 -0.40 -9.93 -10.01
C ASP A 68 -0.45 -9.46 -11.48
N GLU A 69 -1.25 -8.44 -11.79
CA GLU A 69 -1.29 -7.79 -13.11
C GLU A 69 0.02 -7.05 -13.44
N GLU A 70 0.58 -6.30 -12.47
CA GLU A 70 1.87 -5.64 -12.64
C GLU A 70 3.01 -6.64 -12.89
N ILE A 71 3.02 -7.77 -12.19
CA ILE A 71 4.00 -8.85 -12.40
C ILE A 71 3.91 -9.40 -13.82
N LYS A 72 2.69 -9.69 -14.31
CA LYS A 72 2.47 -10.17 -15.68
C LYS A 72 2.95 -9.17 -16.73
N GLN A 73 2.72 -7.87 -16.51
CA GLN A 73 3.18 -6.84 -17.44
C GLN A 73 4.71 -6.79 -17.52
N VAL A 74 5.40 -6.89 -16.37
CA VAL A 74 6.86 -6.93 -16.32
C VAL A 74 7.42 -8.15 -17.06
N GLU A 75 6.76 -9.31 -16.97
CA GLU A 75 7.15 -10.51 -17.72
C GLU A 75 6.98 -10.35 -19.23
N LEU A 76 5.89 -9.72 -19.67
CA LEU A 76 5.64 -9.42 -21.09
C LEU A 76 6.68 -8.45 -21.64
N ASP A 77 6.98 -7.38 -20.90
CA ASP A 77 8.00 -6.41 -21.28
C ASP A 77 9.37 -7.09 -21.40
N ARG A 78 9.72 -7.98 -20.46
CA ARG A 78 10.96 -8.77 -20.51
C ARG A 78 11.05 -9.63 -21.78
N ARG A 79 9.96 -10.30 -22.17
CA ARG A 79 9.92 -11.09 -23.42
C ARG A 79 10.05 -10.20 -24.66
N LYS A 80 9.40 -9.03 -24.66
CA LYS A 80 9.49 -8.06 -25.75
C LYS A 80 10.92 -7.55 -25.93
N PHE A 81 11.59 -7.20 -24.84
CA PHE A 81 13.01 -6.79 -24.89
C PHE A 81 13.92 -7.92 -25.38
N GLN A 82 13.62 -9.16 -25.01
CA GLN A 82 14.40 -10.31 -25.47
C GLN A 82 14.25 -10.53 -26.98
N LEU A 83 13.03 -10.41 -27.52
CA LEU A 83 12.78 -10.46 -28.96
C LEU A 83 13.44 -9.31 -29.72
N GLN A 84 13.43 -8.09 -29.17
CA GLN A 84 14.10 -6.93 -29.78
C GLN A 84 15.62 -7.14 -29.85
N ARG A 85 16.20 -7.69 -28.78
CA ARG A 85 17.63 -8.07 -28.74
C ARG A 85 17.98 -9.12 -29.79
N GLU A 86 17.13 -10.14 -29.98
CA GLU A 86 17.33 -11.18 -31.00
C GLU A 86 17.23 -10.61 -32.43
N LYS A 87 16.42 -9.56 -32.64
CA LYS A 87 16.31 -8.82 -33.90
C LYS A 87 17.44 -7.80 -34.12
N GLY A 88 18.34 -7.61 -33.16
CA GLY A 88 19.42 -6.62 -33.23
C GLY A 88 18.96 -5.17 -33.04
N GLU A 89 17.74 -4.96 -32.53
CA GLU A 89 17.22 -3.63 -32.17
C GLU A 89 17.74 -3.26 -30.78
N TRP A 90 18.80 -2.44 -30.74
CA TRP A 90 19.42 -1.98 -29.51
C TRP A 90 18.84 -0.64 -29.06
N ILE A 91 18.53 -0.54 -27.77
CA ILE A 91 18.12 0.71 -27.14
C ILE A 91 19.35 1.60 -26.96
N LEU A 92 19.21 2.90 -27.21
CA LEU A 92 20.31 3.83 -27.01
C LEU A 92 20.69 3.87 -25.52
N ARG A 93 22.00 3.87 -25.24
CA ARG A 93 22.53 3.86 -23.87
C ARG A 93 21.99 5.02 -23.03
N ALA A 94 21.76 6.17 -23.64
CA ALA A 94 21.18 7.34 -22.98
C ALA A 94 19.75 7.08 -22.48
N GLU A 95 18.90 6.47 -23.31
CA GLU A 95 17.51 6.17 -22.96
C GLU A 95 17.40 5.16 -21.81
N VAL A 96 18.30 4.16 -21.79
CA VAL A 96 18.39 3.20 -20.68
C VAL A 96 18.81 3.88 -19.38
N VAL A 97 19.77 4.80 -19.45
CA VAL A 97 20.24 5.55 -18.27
C VAL A 97 19.13 6.45 -17.72
N ASP A 98 18.41 7.16 -18.58
CA ASP A 98 17.32 8.05 -18.16
C ASP A 98 16.19 7.28 -17.47
N GLU A 99 15.77 6.13 -18.02
CA GLU A 99 14.78 5.29 -17.37
C GLU A 99 15.25 4.72 -16.04
N LEU A 100 16.52 4.30 -15.95
CA LEU A 100 17.11 3.85 -14.69
C LEU A 100 17.11 4.97 -13.64
N VAL A 101 17.47 6.20 -14.03
CA VAL A 101 17.45 7.36 -13.14
C VAL A 101 16.04 7.63 -12.63
N LYS A 102 15.02 7.67 -13.51
CA LYS A 102 13.62 7.84 -13.11
C LYS A 102 13.16 6.76 -12.13
N ARG A 103 13.51 5.49 -12.39
CA ARG A 103 13.14 4.35 -11.53
C ARG A 103 13.77 4.47 -10.14
N ILE A 104 15.03 4.90 -10.05
CA ILE A 104 15.71 5.13 -8.77
C ILE A 104 15.00 6.22 -7.96
N TYR A 105 14.55 7.31 -8.60
CA TYR A 105 13.79 8.35 -7.92
C TYR A 105 12.44 7.86 -7.39
N ALA A 106 11.73 7.03 -8.16
CA ALA A 106 10.46 6.43 -7.72
C ALA A 106 10.67 5.55 -6.47
N ILE A 107 11.65 4.64 -6.51
CA ILE A 107 11.98 3.76 -5.38
C ILE A 107 12.35 4.57 -4.13
N LYS A 108 13.17 5.63 -4.27
CA LYS A 108 13.52 6.51 -3.16
C LYS A 108 12.30 7.22 -2.57
N ARG A 109 11.39 7.71 -3.40
CA ARG A 109 10.16 8.37 -2.96
C ARG A 109 9.30 7.42 -2.12
N ASP A 110 9.09 6.20 -2.60
CA ASP A 110 8.26 5.21 -1.91
C ASP A 110 8.87 4.80 -0.57
N GLN A 111 10.18 4.59 -0.52
CA GLN A 111 10.91 4.30 0.72
C GLN A 111 10.77 5.42 1.77
N MET A 112 10.89 6.69 1.36
CA MET A 112 10.67 7.82 2.26
C MET A 112 9.23 7.89 2.78
N MET A 113 8.24 7.52 1.97
CA MET A 113 6.85 7.48 2.40
C MET A 113 6.61 6.40 3.46
N ILE A 114 7.28 5.25 3.36
CA ILE A 114 7.22 4.21 4.39
C ILE A 114 7.83 4.73 5.71
N GLU A 115 9.00 5.37 5.67
CA GLU A 115 9.63 5.96 6.87
C GLU A 115 8.74 7.02 7.56
N ARG A 116 7.97 7.79 6.78
CA ARG A 116 7.02 8.78 7.31
C ARG A 116 5.84 8.15 8.05
N ARG A 117 5.41 6.94 7.66
CA ARG A 117 4.30 6.21 8.31
C ARG A 117 4.69 5.73 9.71
N PHE A 118 5.98 5.53 9.98
CA PHE A 118 6.49 5.12 11.30
C PHE A 118 6.88 6.31 12.20
N THR A 119 6.37 7.52 11.93
CA THR A 119 6.67 8.71 12.76
C THR A 119 6.29 8.55 14.23
N LYS A 120 5.24 7.76 14.54
CA LYS A 120 4.80 7.47 15.91
C LYS A 120 5.61 6.36 16.60
N TRP A 121 6.47 5.66 15.87
CA TRP A 121 7.22 4.49 16.34
C TRP A 121 8.71 4.68 16.01
N PRO A 122 9.43 5.50 16.81
CA PRO A 122 10.78 5.95 16.47
C PRO A 122 11.79 4.80 16.35
N GLU A 123 11.65 3.75 17.15
CA GLU A 123 12.51 2.55 17.10
C GLU A 123 12.34 1.79 15.77
N ALA A 124 11.09 1.56 15.34
CA ALA A 124 10.79 0.92 14.06
C ALA A 124 11.30 1.75 12.87
N LYS A 125 11.20 3.08 12.98
CA LYS A 125 11.74 4.01 11.97
C LYS A 125 13.26 3.90 11.84
N GLU A 126 13.99 3.80 12.94
CA GLU A 126 15.45 3.66 12.90
C GLU A 126 15.90 2.29 12.37
N ILE A 127 15.17 1.21 12.67
CA ILE A 127 15.41 -0.11 12.08
C ILE A 127 15.25 -0.04 10.55
N LEU A 128 14.15 0.55 10.08
CA LEU A 128 13.87 0.67 8.65
C LEU A 128 14.93 1.51 7.92
N LYS A 129 15.34 2.65 8.49
CA LYS A 129 16.43 3.46 7.95
C LYS A 129 17.75 2.69 7.86
N LYS A 130 18.09 1.92 8.90
CA LYS A 130 19.31 1.08 8.88
C LYS A 130 19.23 0.05 7.76
N ALA A 131 18.07 -0.60 7.57
CA ALA A 131 17.84 -1.55 6.49
C ALA A 131 17.97 -0.89 5.11
N HIS A 132 17.32 0.26 4.87
CA HIS A 132 17.48 1.01 3.63
C HIS A 132 18.95 1.36 3.36
N ARG A 133 19.68 1.90 4.34
CA ARG A 133 21.10 2.24 4.17
C ARG A 133 21.96 1.01 3.86
N ALA A 134 21.68 -0.14 4.47
CA ALA A 134 22.39 -1.37 4.20
C ALA A 134 22.13 -1.85 2.76
N MET A 135 20.87 -1.80 2.33
CA MET A 135 20.44 -2.13 0.98
C MET A 135 21.10 -1.20 -0.06
N TRP A 136 21.05 0.11 0.14
CA TRP A 136 21.72 1.08 -0.73
C TRP A 136 23.22 0.85 -0.82
N ARG A 137 23.88 0.54 0.32
CA ARG A 137 25.31 0.17 0.33
C ARG A 137 25.59 -1.12 -0.43
N ALA A 138 24.70 -2.10 -0.37
CA ALA A 138 24.82 -3.34 -1.12
C ALA A 138 24.68 -3.09 -2.64
N TYR A 139 23.70 -2.27 -3.05
CA TYR A 139 23.52 -1.90 -4.46
C TYR A 139 24.61 -0.96 -4.99
N SER A 140 25.19 -0.11 -4.14
CA SER A 140 26.30 0.79 -4.51
C SER A 140 27.67 0.13 -4.42
N ARG A 141 27.77 -1.11 -3.92
CA ARG A 141 29.01 -1.88 -4.08
C ARG A 141 29.27 -1.99 -5.57
N LYS A 142 30.53 -1.80 -5.97
CA LYS A 142 30.97 -2.02 -7.36
C LYS A 142 30.76 -3.49 -7.72
N THR A 143 29.55 -3.86 -8.09
CA THR A 143 29.21 -5.16 -8.68
C THR A 143 28.76 -4.87 -10.10
N GLY A 144 29.71 -4.92 -11.03
CA GLY A 144 29.46 -4.59 -12.42
C GLY A 144 30.57 -5.07 -13.36
N VAL A 145 30.12 -5.52 -14.53
CA VAL A 145 30.86 -5.99 -15.72
C VAL A 145 31.65 -4.84 -16.39
N PHE A 146 31.43 -3.60 -15.97
CA PHE A 146 32.20 -2.41 -16.34
C PHE A 146 33.44 -2.29 -15.45
N LYS A 147 34.30 -3.32 -15.43
CA LYS A 147 35.67 -3.11 -14.97
C LYS A 147 36.33 -2.16 -15.96
N ASP A 148 37.03 -1.18 -15.40
CA ASP A 148 37.69 -0.10 -16.10
C ASP A 148 38.33 -0.61 -17.41
N GLY A 149 37.85 -0.11 -18.54
CA GLY A 149 38.59 -0.20 -19.79
C GLY A 149 39.85 0.64 -19.62
N LYS A 150 40.95 -0.03 -19.26
CA LYS A 150 42.30 0.43 -19.55
C LYS A 150 42.87 -0.47 -20.63
#